data_AF-A0A7X7IJ27-F1
#
_entry.id   AF-A0A7X7IJ27-F1
#
_cell.length_a   1.000
_cell.length_b   1.000
_cell.length_c   1.000
_cell.angle_alpha   90.00
_cell.angle_beta   90.00
_cell.angle_gamma   90.00
#
_symmetry.space_group_name_H-M   'P 1'
#
loop_
_entity.id
_entity.type
_entity.pdbx_description
1 polymer ?
#
loop_
_entity_poly.entity_id
_entity_poly.type
_entity_poly.pdbx_seq_one_letter_code
_entity_poly.pdbx_strand_id
1 'polypeptide(L)'
;MIKRPLYTIVVVAGLSIMTGLLTGCGGNVRCNFVSQNMASIRVEPTDARSIMLTADECYWWVDDQGRLNLAGQGVQKSLLGSAYDREFLISFILTEPSQGVGKDYHLTLDSVRGYIKLNNNIYRFESIFGILGSENRPDNRLIASYRCNIRIQSAKLLGGWSNPVQFLIFGTLQATPDRQTKGREILRRTEEDGFERAEPRIALR
;
A
#
# COMPACT_ATOMS: atom_id res chain seq x y z
N MET A 1 -1.86 -16.98 79.93
CA MET A 1 -1.32 -15.65 79.55
C MET A 1 -0.93 -15.70 78.08
N ILE A 2 -1.58 -14.86 77.28
CA ILE A 2 -1.72 -14.97 75.83
C ILE A 2 -0.57 -14.21 75.14
N LYS A 3 0.14 -14.88 74.21
CA LYS A 3 0.91 -14.21 73.15
C LYS A 3 0.35 -14.72 71.82
N ARG A 4 -0.32 -13.85 71.07
CA ARG A 4 -0.65 -14.05 69.65
C ARG A 4 0.11 -13.01 68.82
N PRO A 5 0.67 -13.40 67.67
CA PRO A 5 1.55 -12.55 66.87
C PRO A 5 0.77 -11.56 65.99
N LEU A 6 1.44 -10.45 65.66
CA LEU A 6 1.02 -9.47 64.66
C LEU A 6 0.91 -10.14 63.28
N TYR A 7 -0.24 -9.99 62.63
CA TYR A 7 -0.39 -10.22 61.20
C TYR A 7 -0.16 -8.89 60.47
N THR A 8 0.95 -8.81 59.76
CA THR A 8 1.25 -7.75 58.79
C THR A 8 0.31 -7.90 57.59
N ILE A 9 -0.59 -6.96 57.40
CA ILE A 9 -1.42 -6.84 56.20
C ILE A 9 -0.54 -6.26 55.10
N VAL A 10 -0.07 -7.10 54.18
CA VAL A 10 0.57 -6.65 52.93
C VAL A 10 -0.55 -6.31 51.95
N VAL A 11 -0.83 -5.01 51.79
CA VAL A 11 -1.68 -4.50 50.72
C VAL A 11 -0.87 -4.54 49.43
N VAL A 12 -1.05 -5.60 48.65
CA VAL A 12 -0.54 -5.67 47.27
C VAL A 12 -1.44 -4.78 46.41
N ALA A 13 -1.02 -3.54 46.19
CA ALA A 13 -1.62 -2.68 45.18
C ALA A 13 -1.39 -3.30 43.81
N GLY A 14 -2.42 -3.95 43.27
CA GLY A 14 -2.45 -4.47 41.91
C GLY A 14 -2.40 -3.32 40.92
N LEU A 15 -1.19 -2.97 40.46
CA LEU A 15 -0.98 -2.07 39.34
C LEU A 15 -1.27 -2.87 38.06
N SER A 16 -2.55 -2.94 37.68
CA SER A 16 -2.97 -3.44 36.38
C SER A 16 -2.41 -2.50 35.31
N ILE A 17 -1.28 -2.87 34.73
CA ILE A 17 -0.74 -2.26 33.51
C ILE A 17 -1.76 -2.57 32.41
N MET A 18 -2.65 -1.60 32.14
CA MET A 18 -3.35 -1.52 30.87
C MET A 18 -2.29 -1.32 29.79
N THR A 19 -1.73 -2.42 29.29
CA THR A 19 -1.10 -2.47 27.97
C THR A 19 -2.21 -2.20 26.96
N GLY A 20 -2.45 -0.91 26.72
CA GLY A 20 -3.31 -0.45 25.66
C GLY A 20 -2.81 -1.05 24.35
N LEU A 21 -3.61 -1.96 23.81
CA LEU A 21 -3.55 -2.37 22.41
C LEU A 21 -3.86 -1.13 21.56
N LEU A 22 -2.87 -0.26 21.40
CA LEU A 22 -2.80 0.72 20.33
C LEU A 22 -2.43 -0.05 19.05
N THR A 23 -3.26 -1.02 18.66
CA THR A 23 -3.27 -1.50 17.29
C THR A 23 -3.85 -0.36 16.46
N GLY A 24 -3.00 0.58 16.08
CA GLY A 24 -3.37 1.66 15.19
C GLY A 24 -3.96 1.03 13.94
N CYS A 25 -5.26 1.23 13.71
CA CYS A 25 -5.97 0.83 12.51
C CYS A 25 -5.26 1.48 11.30
N GLY A 26 -4.35 0.75 10.66
CA GLY A 26 -3.38 1.29 9.72
C GLY A 26 -3.93 1.64 8.33
N GLY A 27 -5.23 1.47 8.08
CA GLY A 27 -5.79 1.50 6.73
C GLY A 27 -5.66 0.14 6.02
N ASN A 28 -6.08 0.04 4.76
CA ASN A 28 -5.88 -1.17 3.94
C ASN A 28 -5.95 -0.86 2.44
N VAL A 29 -5.41 -1.77 1.62
CA VAL A 29 -5.60 -1.80 0.15
C VAL A 29 -5.98 -3.21 -0.28
N ARG A 30 -6.91 -3.31 -1.22
CA ARG A 30 -7.17 -4.53 -1.99
C ARG A 30 -6.92 -4.22 -3.46
N CYS A 31 -6.04 -4.99 -4.10
CA CYS A 31 -5.63 -4.79 -5.49
C CYS A 31 -5.77 -6.09 -6.26
N ASN A 32 -6.66 -6.12 -7.25
CA ASN A 32 -6.81 -7.21 -8.19
C ASN A 32 -5.99 -6.92 -9.44
N PHE A 33 -5.28 -7.92 -9.95
CA PHE A 33 -4.50 -7.87 -11.18
C PHE A 33 -5.14 -8.78 -12.21
N VAL A 34 -5.41 -8.26 -13.41
CA VAL A 34 -5.91 -9.02 -14.55
C VAL A 34 -4.98 -8.81 -15.72
N SER A 35 -4.42 -9.90 -16.24
CA SER A 35 -3.55 -9.86 -17.42
C SER A 35 -4.34 -9.38 -18.64
N GLN A 36 -3.76 -8.47 -19.41
CA GLN A 36 -4.33 -8.02 -20.69
C GLN A 36 -3.77 -8.79 -21.88
N ASN A 37 -2.97 -9.84 -21.63
CA ASN A 37 -2.45 -10.68 -22.69
C ASN A 37 -3.58 -11.47 -23.36
N MET A 38 -3.92 -11.09 -24.59
CA MET A 38 -4.97 -11.74 -25.37
C MET A 38 -4.58 -13.13 -25.91
N ALA A 39 -3.28 -13.49 -25.91
CA ALA A 39 -2.83 -14.79 -26.39
C ALA A 39 -3.24 -15.92 -25.44
N SER A 40 -3.39 -15.65 -24.14
CA SER A 40 -3.82 -16.65 -23.14
C SER A 40 -5.34 -16.92 -23.12
N ILE A 41 -6.15 -16.12 -23.84
CA ILE A 41 -7.62 -16.23 -23.84
C ILE A 41 -8.12 -17.18 -24.94
N ARG A 42 -7.28 -17.57 -25.90
CA ARG A 42 -7.67 -18.41 -27.05
C ARG A 42 -7.86 -19.90 -26.71
N VAL A 43 -7.60 -20.33 -25.49
CA VAL A 43 -7.65 -21.75 -25.06
C VAL A 43 -8.75 -21.90 -24.02
N GLU A 44 -9.99 -22.09 -24.50
CA GLU A 44 -11.25 -22.14 -23.73
C GLU A 44 -11.49 -20.88 -22.86
N PRO A 45 -12.75 -20.44 -22.67
CA PRO A 45 -13.07 -19.41 -21.69
C PRO A 45 -12.87 -19.98 -20.28
N THR A 46 -11.62 -20.19 -19.89
CA THR A 46 -11.25 -20.44 -18.50
C THR A 46 -11.46 -19.14 -17.73
N ASP A 47 -12.01 -19.24 -16.51
CA ASP A 47 -12.32 -18.11 -15.65
C ASP A 47 -11.17 -17.09 -15.68
N ALA A 48 -11.49 -15.83 -16.02
CA ALA A 48 -10.53 -14.75 -16.05
C ALA A 48 -9.78 -14.73 -14.71
N ARG A 49 -8.51 -15.20 -14.72
CA ARG A 49 -7.75 -15.37 -13.48
C ARG A 49 -7.33 -13.99 -12.98
N SER A 50 -7.95 -13.55 -11.89
CA SER A 50 -7.47 -12.40 -11.14
C SER A 50 -6.52 -12.85 -10.03
N ILE A 51 -5.43 -12.11 -9.86
CA ILE A 51 -4.55 -12.26 -8.69
C ILE A 51 -4.89 -11.13 -7.74
N MET A 52 -5.28 -11.44 -6.51
CA MET A 52 -5.55 -10.44 -5.49
C MET A 52 -4.34 -10.30 -4.56
N LEU A 53 -3.84 -9.08 -4.42
CA LEU A 53 -2.86 -8.69 -3.41
C LEU A 53 -3.51 -7.71 -2.43
N THR A 54 -3.11 -7.79 -1.16
CA THR A 54 -3.63 -6.93 -0.10
C THR A 54 -2.51 -6.22 0.62
N ALA A 55 -2.80 -5.00 1.09
CA ALA A 55 -1.98 -4.26 2.02
C ALA A 55 -2.80 -4.03 3.30
N ASP A 56 -2.20 -4.28 4.45
CA ASP A 56 -2.85 -4.13 5.77
C ASP A 56 -2.50 -2.79 6.44
N GLU A 57 -1.63 -2.01 5.79
CA GLU A 57 -1.35 -0.61 6.12
C GLU A 57 -1.57 0.24 4.87
N CYS A 58 -2.21 1.41 5.02
CA CYS A 58 -2.43 2.40 3.97
C CYS A 58 -2.49 3.81 4.57
N TYR A 59 -1.65 4.69 4.04
CA TYR A 59 -1.44 6.04 4.56
C TYR A 59 -1.71 7.09 3.49
N TRP A 60 -2.12 8.28 3.93
CA TRP A 60 -2.23 9.46 3.08
C TRP A 60 -1.57 10.69 3.71
N TRP A 61 -1.04 11.56 2.86
CA TRP A 61 -0.52 12.87 3.25
C TRP A 61 -0.59 13.84 2.07
N VAL A 62 -0.38 15.12 2.36
CA VAL A 62 -0.20 16.16 1.34
C VAL A 62 1.27 16.55 1.35
N ASP A 63 1.90 16.60 0.18
CA ASP A 63 3.29 17.05 0.07
C ASP A 63 3.39 18.59 -0.03
N ASP A 64 4.62 19.09 -0.08
CA ASP A 64 4.90 20.53 -0.11
C ASP A 64 4.42 21.21 -1.41
N GLN A 65 4.08 20.42 -2.43
CA GLN A 65 3.50 20.88 -3.69
C GLN A 65 1.96 20.85 -3.68
N GLY A 66 1.35 20.47 -2.55
CA GLY A 66 -0.10 20.36 -2.41
C GLY A 66 -0.68 19.09 -3.03
N ARG A 67 0.14 18.11 -3.41
CA ARG A 67 -0.31 16.85 -4.01
C ARG A 67 -0.72 15.85 -2.96
N LEU A 68 -1.84 15.17 -3.20
CA LEU A 68 -2.31 14.07 -2.39
C LEU A 68 -1.49 12.82 -2.70
N ASN A 69 -0.82 12.30 -1.67
CA ASN A 69 -0.04 11.09 -1.74
C ASN A 69 -0.77 9.98 -0.97
N LEU A 70 -0.79 8.77 -1.52
CA LEU A 70 -1.31 7.55 -0.88
C LEU A 70 -0.25 6.47 -0.95
N ALA A 71 -0.08 5.67 0.09
CA ALA A 71 0.85 4.54 0.05
C ALA A 71 0.37 3.38 0.90
N GLY A 72 0.43 2.15 0.39
CA GLY A 72 0.02 0.94 1.09
C GLY A 72 1.11 -0.13 1.12
N GLN A 73 1.14 -0.88 2.21
CA GLN A 73 2.06 -2.00 2.43
C GLN A 73 1.35 -3.25 2.96
N GLY A 74 1.62 -4.38 2.34
CA GLY A 74 1.29 -5.72 2.82
C GLY A 74 2.55 -6.56 2.92
N VAL A 75 2.76 -7.19 4.08
CA VAL A 75 3.90 -8.08 4.29
C VAL A 75 3.38 -9.39 4.86
N GLN A 76 3.64 -10.48 4.15
CA GLN A 76 3.35 -11.83 4.62
C GLN A 76 4.68 -12.52 4.94
N LYS A 77 4.94 -12.71 6.23
CA LYS A 77 6.12 -13.44 6.71
C LYS A 77 5.93 -14.94 6.56
N SER A 78 6.96 -15.63 6.08
CA SER A 78 6.95 -17.08 5.94
C SER A 78 7.66 -17.78 7.11
N LEU A 79 7.10 -18.90 7.56
CA LEU A 79 7.76 -19.78 8.55
C LEU A 79 8.97 -20.51 7.96
N LEU A 80 9.10 -20.55 6.63
CA LEU A 80 10.23 -21.17 5.92
C LEU A 80 11.43 -20.21 5.76
N GLY A 81 11.37 -19.03 6.37
CA GLY A 81 12.42 -18.02 6.35
C GLY A 81 12.16 -16.87 5.37
N SER A 82 13.00 -15.84 5.47
CA SER A 82 12.85 -14.54 4.77
C SER A 82 12.96 -14.62 3.24
N ALA A 83 13.51 -15.71 2.71
CA ALA A 83 13.54 -16.00 1.28
C ALA A 83 12.14 -16.26 0.69
N TYR A 84 11.17 -16.61 1.54
CA TYR A 84 9.78 -16.87 1.17
C TYR A 84 8.81 -15.79 1.64
N ASP A 85 9.33 -14.70 2.22
CA ASP A 85 8.52 -13.55 2.55
C ASP A 85 7.91 -12.97 1.28
N ARG A 86 6.66 -12.53 1.41
CA ARG A 86 5.97 -11.79 0.35
C ARG A 86 5.77 -10.37 0.81
N GLU A 87 5.95 -9.46 -0.12
CA GLU A 87 5.73 -8.04 0.13
C GLU A 87 5.02 -7.42 -1.06
N PHE A 88 4.07 -6.55 -0.76
CA PHE A 88 3.34 -5.76 -1.73
C PHE A 88 3.33 -4.31 -1.26
N LEU A 89 3.88 -3.43 -2.09
CA LEU A 89 3.86 -1.99 -1.89
C LEU A 89 3.18 -1.34 -3.09
N ILE A 90 2.38 -0.31 -2.83
CA ILE A 90 1.77 0.51 -3.87
C ILE A 90 1.74 1.95 -3.40
N SER A 91 2.05 2.89 -4.29
CA SER A 91 1.96 4.32 -4.03
C SER A 91 1.20 5.05 -5.13
N PHE A 92 0.49 6.09 -4.74
CA PHE A 92 -0.23 7.00 -5.62
C PHE A 92 0.25 8.43 -5.35
N ILE A 93 0.52 9.18 -6.41
CA ILE A 93 0.62 10.63 -6.37
C ILE A 93 -0.51 11.17 -7.25
N LEU A 94 -1.38 11.95 -6.61
CA LEU A 94 -2.55 12.56 -7.20
C LEU A 94 -2.39 14.07 -7.19
N THR A 95 -3.33 14.79 -7.81
CA THR A 95 -3.34 16.26 -7.72
C THR A 95 -3.78 16.72 -6.32
N GLU A 96 -4.40 17.87 -6.17
CA GLU A 96 -4.84 18.37 -4.87
C GLU A 96 -5.92 17.48 -4.22
N PRO A 97 -5.97 17.39 -2.87
CA PRO A 97 -6.99 16.62 -2.16
C PRO A 97 -8.43 17.05 -2.49
N SER A 98 -9.40 16.18 -2.16
CA SER A 98 -10.80 16.53 -2.26
C SER A 98 -11.19 17.54 -1.16
N GLN A 99 -11.88 18.62 -1.53
CA GLN A 99 -12.32 19.68 -0.60
C GLN A 99 -13.62 19.29 0.12
N GLY A 100 -13.69 18.08 0.66
CA GLY A 100 -14.85 17.55 1.41
C GLY A 100 -15.96 16.91 0.56
N VAL A 101 -15.89 17.00 -0.76
CA VAL A 101 -16.75 16.25 -1.70
C VAL A 101 -15.94 15.10 -2.31
N GLY A 102 -16.59 14.04 -2.78
CA GLY A 102 -15.92 13.01 -3.58
C GLY A 102 -15.21 13.62 -4.80
N LYS A 103 -14.04 13.11 -5.17
CA LYS A 103 -13.24 13.59 -6.30
C LYS A 103 -12.70 12.44 -7.13
N ASP A 104 -12.83 12.57 -8.45
CA ASP A 104 -12.22 11.67 -9.42
C ASP A 104 -10.90 12.25 -9.92
N TYR A 105 -9.87 11.41 -9.94
CA TYR A 105 -8.54 11.72 -10.43
C TYR A 105 -8.27 10.90 -11.69
N HIS A 106 -7.75 11.57 -12.72
CA HIS A 106 -7.15 10.89 -13.85
C HIS A 106 -5.75 10.40 -13.47
N LEU A 107 -5.52 9.11 -13.61
CA LEU A 107 -4.21 8.51 -13.38
C LEU A 107 -3.39 8.58 -14.68
N THR A 108 -2.15 9.00 -14.59
CA THR A 108 -1.19 9.16 -15.69
C THR A 108 0.02 8.24 -15.50
N LEU A 109 1.04 8.36 -16.35
CA LEU A 109 2.30 7.62 -16.21
C LEU A 109 3.02 7.86 -14.87
N ASP A 110 2.77 8.99 -14.20
CA ASP A 110 3.42 9.36 -12.93
C ASP A 110 2.51 9.15 -11.71
N SER A 111 1.31 8.60 -11.88
CA SER A 111 0.38 8.48 -10.75
C SER A 111 0.71 7.30 -9.86
N VAL A 112 0.92 6.10 -10.40
CA VAL A 112 1.03 4.86 -9.61
C VAL A 112 2.41 4.23 -9.80
N ARG A 113 2.98 3.77 -8.68
CA ARG A 113 4.14 2.88 -8.64
C ARG A 113 3.85 1.72 -7.71
N GLY A 114 4.47 0.58 -7.96
CA GLY A 114 4.34 -0.55 -7.07
C GLY A 114 5.54 -1.47 -7.12
N TYR A 115 5.69 -2.19 -6.02
CA TYR A 115 6.73 -3.17 -5.79
C TYR A 115 6.08 -4.44 -5.26
N ILE A 116 6.48 -5.58 -5.81
CA ILE A 116 6.04 -6.88 -5.33
C ILE A 116 7.28 -7.75 -5.16
N LYS A 117 7.46 -8.30 -3.97
CA LYS A 117 8.40 -9.38 -3.72
C LYS A 117 7.61 -10.68 -3.55
N LEU A 118 7.89 -11.67 -4.40
CA LEU A 118 7.37 -13.03 -4.28
C LEU A 118 8.55 -14.00 -4.33
N ASN A 119 8.88 -14.54 -3.17
CA ASN A 119 10.09 -15.35 -2.97
C ASN A 119 11.35 -14.54 -3.40
N ASN A 120 12.15 -15.09 -4.33
CA ASN A 120 13.33 -14.44 -4.90
C ASN A 120 13.04 -13.57 -6.13
N ASN A 121 11.76 -13.41 -6.51
CA ASN A 121 11.39 -12.58 -7.65
C ASN A 121 10.93 -11.21 -7.15
N ILE A 122 11.42 -10.17 -7.82
CA ILE A 122 10.98 -8.80 -7.63
C ILE A 122 10.20 -8.38 -8.88
N TYR A 123 9.05 -7.76 -8.67
CA TYR A 123 8.26 -7.13 -9.71
C TYR A 123 8.08 -5.66 -9.39
N ARG A 124 8.10 -4.85 -10.43
CA ARG A 124 7.85 -3.41 -10.37
C ARG A 124 6.77 -3.08 -11.37
N PHE A 125 5.86 -2.20 -11.02
CA PHE A 125 4.86 -1.72 -11.96
C PHE A 125 4.64 -0.22 -11.85
N GLU A 126 4.20 0.36 -12.95
CA GLU A 126 3.80 1.75 -13.05
C GLU A 126 2.49 1.88 -13.82
N SER A 127 1.73 2.92 -13.51
CA SER A 127 0.53 3.27 -14.26
C SER A 127 0.85 3.68 -15.70
N ILE A 128 -0.11 3.43 -16.58
CA ILE A 128 -0.17 3.98 -17.94
C ILE A 128 -1.28 5.03 -17.97
N PHE A 129 -2.50 4.61 -17.62
CA PHE A 129 -3.65 5.50 -17.45
C PHE A 129 -4.73 4.84 -16.59
N GLY A 130 -5.62 5.64 -16.01
CA GLY A 130 -6.72 5.11 -15.22
C GLY A 130 -7.55 6.19 -14.54
N ILE A 131 -8.35 5.74 -13.58
CA ILE A 131 -9.15 6.61 -12.72
C ILE A 131 -9.06 6.14 -11.28
N LEU A 132 -9.12 7.09 -10.35
CA LEU A 132 -9.30 6.86 -8.93
C LEU A 132 -10.37 7.83 -8.42
N GLY A 133 -11.42 7.31 -7.80
CA GLY A 133 -12.40 8.12 -7.08
C GLY A 133 -12.12 8.05 -5.59
N SER A 134 -12.05 9.20 -4.91
CA SER A 134 -11.81 9.28 -3.46
C SER A 134 -12.89 10.08 -2.74
N GLU A 135 -13.10 9.76 -1.47
CA GLU A 135 -13.94 10.50 -0.54
C GLU A 135 -13.22 10.62 0.81
N ASN A 136 -13.20 11.84 1.36
CA ASN A 136 -12.73 12.09 2.72
C ASN A 136 -13.84 11.81 3.72
N ARG A 137 -13.53 11.01 4.75
CA ARG A 137 -14.45 10.68 5.84
C ARG A 137 -14.24 11.61 7.04
N PRO A 138 -15.27 11.81 7.89
CA PRO A 138 -15.18 12.68 9.07
C PRO A 138 -14.10 12.28 10.08
N ASP A 139 -13.65 11.02 10.06
CA ASP A 139 -12.60 10.49 10.94
C ASP A 139 -11.18 10.66 10.35
N ASN A 140 -11.01 11.58 9.39
CA ASN A 140 -9.77 11.83 8.64
C ASN A 140 -9.27 10.61 7.84
N ARG A 141 -10.12 9.63 7.57
CA ARG A 141 -9.81 8.56 6.63
C ARG A 141 -10.11 9.00 5.21
N LEU A 142 -9.28 8.56 4.27
CA LEU A 142 -9.56 8.70 2.85
C LEU A 142 -9.94 7.32 2.32
N ILE A 143 -11.13 7.19 1.74
CA ILE A 143 -11.55 5.96 1.07
C ILE A 143 -11.47 6.21 -0.43
N ALA A 144 -10.94 5.25 -1.18
CA ALA A 144 -10.92 5.35 -2.63
C ALA A 144 -11.15 4.02 -3.32
N SER A 145 -11.61 4.11 -4.57
CA SER A 145 -11.70 3.00 -5.51
C SER A 145 -10.99 3.38 -6.79
N TYR A 146 -10.31 2.43 -7.43
CA TYR A 146 -9.51 2.72 -8.62
C TYR A 146 -9.58 1.61 -9.66
N ARG A 147 -9.29 2.01 -10.91
CA ARG A 147 -9.04 1.12 -12.05
C ARG A 147 -7.91 1.74 -12.86
N CYS A 148 -6.83 1.01 -13.09
CA CYS A 148 -5.64 1.52 -13.73
C CYS A 148 -4.99 0.47 -14.61
N ASN A 149 -4.73 0.83 -15.86
CA ASN A 149 -3.85 0.05 -16.73
C ASN A 149 -2.41 0.33 -16.30
N ILE A 150 -1.65 -0.72 -16.08
CA ILE A 150 -0.26 -0.67 -15.64
C ILE A 150 0.63 -1.45 -16.61
N ARG A 151 1.91 -1.13 -16.61
CA ARG A 151 2.96 -2.03 -17.10
C ARG A 151 3.69 -2.62 -15.90
N ILE A 152 3.94 -3.92 -15.93
CA ILE A 152 4.71 -4.63 -14.90
C ILE A 152 5.94 -5.28 -15.53
N GLN A 153 7.07 -5.21 -14.82
CA GLN A 153 8.33 -5.84 -15.16
C GLN A 153 8.79 -6.70 -13.99
N SER A 154 9.54 -7.75 -14.28
CA SER A 154 10.15 -8.62 -13.28
C SER A 154 11.66 -8.55 -13.40
N ALA A 155 12.36 -8.49 -12.27
CA ALA A 155 13.81 -8.61 -12.23
C ALA A 155 14.19 -10.07 -11.95
N LYS A 156 15.16 -10.58 -12.71
CA LYS A 156 15.86 -11.82 -12.39
C LYS A 156 17.23 -11.48 -11.82
N LEU A 157 17.67 -12.24 -10.81
CA LEU A 157 18.90 -11.99 -10.04
C LEU A 157 20.17 -11.74 -10.88
N LEU A 158 20.23 -12.24 -12.13
CA LEU A 158 21.36 -12.11 -13.05
C LEU A 158 20.95 -11.69 -14.49
N GLY A 159 19.71 -11.25 -14.70
CA GLY A 159 19.14 -11.09 -16.05
C GLY A 159 18.56 -9.72 -16.38
N GLY A 160 18.71 -8.74 -15.48
CA GLY A 160 18.08 -7.42 -15.62
C GLY A 160 16.55 -7.48 -15.54
N TRP A 161 15.91 -6.41 -16.02
CA TRP A 161 14.45 -6.31 -16.10
C TRP A 161 13.90 -7.03 -17.33
N SER A 162 12.81 -7.76 -17.15
CA SER A 162 12.05 -8.34 -18.26
C SER A 162 11.42 -7.25 -19.13
N ASN A 163 11.00 -7.63 -20.33
CA ASN A 163 10.11 -6.80 -21.13
C ASN A 163 8.82 -6.48 -20.33
N PRO A 164 8.29 -5.25 -20.43
CA PRO A 164 7.07 -4.85 -19.76
C PRO A 164 5.86 -5.60 -20.34
N VAL A 165 4.97 -6.04 -19.47
CA VAL A 165 3.68 -6.63 -19.84
C VAL A 165 2.54 -5.83 -19.22
N GLN A 166 1.41 -5.74 -19.90
CA GLN A 166 0.29 -4.91 -19.46
C GLN A 166 -0.72 -5.68 -18.63
N PHE A 167 -1.17 -5.05 -17.55
CA PHE A 167 -2.21 -5.54 -16.65
C PHE A 167 -3.22 -4.43 -16.39
N LEU A 168 -4.47 -4.81 -16.18
CA LEU A 168 -5.44 -3.96 -15.49
C LEU A 168 -5.36 -4.26 -13.99
N ILE A 169 -5.13 -3.23 -13.19
CA ILE A 169 -5.34 -3.29 -11.75
C ILE A 169 -6.61 -2.55 -11.34
N PHE A 170 -7.31 -3.09 -10.35
CA PHE A 170 -8.45 -2.42 -9.76
C PHE A 170 -8.69 -2.86 -8.32
N GLY A 171 -9.32 -1.98 -7.57
CA GLY A 171 -9.72 -2.31 -6.21
C GLY A 171 -10.04 -1.08 -5.38
N THR A 172 -9.82 -1.22 -4.09
CA THR A 172 -10.23 -0.25 -3.07
C THR A 172 -9.12 -0.01 -2.07
N LEU A 173 -9.07 1.18 -1.50
CA LEU A 173 -8.20 1.50 -0.39
C LEU A 173 -8.93 2.32 0.67
N GLN A 174 -8.48 2.19 1.89
CA GLN A 174 -8.84 3.04 3.01
C GLN A 174 -7.54 3.50 3.66
N ALA A 175 -7.19 4.77 3.48
CA ALA A 175 -5.96 5.35 3.99
C ALA A 175 -6.22 6.15 5.28
N THR A 176 -5.22 6.19 6.15
CA THR A 176 -5.19 7.03 7.37
C THR A 176 -4.07 8.07 7.28
N PRO A 177 -4.14 9.20 8.01
CA PRO A 177 -3.09 10.21 7.92
C PRO A 177 -1.72 9.64 8.30
N ASP A 178 -0.69 9.90 7.49
CA ASP A 178 0.67 9.44 7.78
C ASP A 178 1.28 10.24 8.95
N ARG A 179 1.23 9.66 10.15
CA ARG A 179 1.78 10.28 11.37
C ARG A 179 3.24 9.93 11.64
N GLN A 180 3.77 8.91 10.97
CA GLN A 180 5.06 8.30 11.31
C GLN A 180 6.02 8.21 10.11
N THR A 181 5.74 8.94 9.02
CA THR A 181 6.53 8.92 7.77
C THR A 181 6.59 7.56 7.07
N LYS A 182 5.77 6.59 7.50
CA LYS A 182 5.71 5.25 6.91
C LYS A 182 5.25 5.30 5.46
N GLY A 183 4.26 6.16 5.16
CA GLY A 183 3.79 6.37 3.81
C GLY A 183 4.89 6.88 2.88
N ARG A 184 5.71 7.81 3.37
CA ARG A 184 6.87 8.35 2.64
C ARG A 184 7.94 7.29 2.37
N GLU A 185 8.20 6.39 3.33
CA GLU A 185 9.13 5.29 3.11
C GLU A 185 8.60 4.30 2.07
N ILE A 186 7.30 3.96 2.11
CA ILE A 186 6.67 3.12 1.09
C ILE A 186 6.78 3.79 -0.29
N LEU A 187 6.51 5.10 -0.39
CA LEU A 187 6.67 5.86 -1.63
C LEU A 187 8.10 5.74 -2.16
N ARG A 188 9.10 6.06 -1.33
CA ARG A 188 10.52 5.97 -1.67
C ARG A 188 10.86 4.58 -2.21
N ARG A 189 10.46 3.52 -1.49
CA ARG A 189 10.71 2.14 -1.90
C ARG A 189 10.05 1.78 -3.21
N THR A 190 8.84 2.29 -3.51
CA THR A 190 8.19 2.04 -4.81
C THR A 190 8.87 2.75 -5.98
N GLU A 191 9.70 3.77 -5.73
CA GLU A 191 10.40 4.58 -6.74
C GLU A 191 11.85 4.16 -6.99
N GLU A 192 12.40 3.22 -6.23
CA GLU A 192 13.77 2.72 -6.41
C GLU A 192 13.98 1.93 -7.72
N ASP A 193 15.26 1.71 -8.07
CA ASP A 193 15.74 0.83 -9.16
C ASP A 193 15.35 1.29 -10.58
N GLY A 194 15.27 2.61 -10.82
CA GLY A 194 14.91 3.15 -12.14
C GLY A 194 13.41 3.30 -12.36
N PHE A 195 12.60 3.20 -11.30
CA PHE A 195 11.15 3.37 -11.32
C PHE A 195 10.72 4.72 -10.72
N GLU A 196 11.64 5.66 -10.60
CA GLU A 196 11.35 7.02 -10.14
C GLU A 196 10.31 7.66 -11.07
N ARG A 197 9.44 8.49 -10.50
CA ARG A 197 8.54 9.34 -11.30
C ARG A 197 9.35 10.47 -11.92
N ALA A 198 8.90 10.96 -13.08
CA ALA A 198 9.50 12.16 -13.61
C ALA A 198 9.29 13.32 -12.61
N GLU A 199 10.36 14.05 -12.29
CA GLU A 199 10.26 15.33 -11.58
C GLU A 199 9.21 16.19 -12.30
N PRO A 200 8.26 16.81 -11.57
CA PRO A 200 7.29 17.69 -12.20
C PRO A 200 8.07 18.78 -12.93
N ARG A 201 7.92 18.83 -14.26
CA ARG A 201 8.43 19.96 -15.05
C ARG A 201 7.78 21.19 -14.46
N ILE A 202 8.55 21.97 -13.71
CA ILE A 202 8.13 23.30 -13.28
C ILE A 202 7.85 24.03 -14.59
N ALA A 203 6.57 24.22 -14.90
CA ALA A 203 6.18 25.15 -15.94
C ALA A 203 6.62 26.51 -15.41
N LEU A 204 7.81 26.95 -15.81
CA LEU A 204 8.23 28.34 -15.70
C LEU A 204 7.14 29.14 -16.41
N ARG A 205 6.26 29.75 -15.61
CA ARG A 205 5.35 30.80 -16.07
C ARG A 205 6.10 32.11 -16.09
#